data_AF-A0A4U8WAW9-F1
#
_entry.id   AF-A0A4U8WAW9-F1
#
_cell.length_a   1.000
_cell.length_b   1.000
_cell.length_c   1.000
_cell.angle_alpha   90.00
_cell.angle_beta   90.00
_cell.angle_gamma   90.00
#
_symmetry.space_group_name_H-M   'P 1'
#
loop_
_entity.id
_entity.type
_entity.pdbx_description
1 polymer ?
#
loop_
_entity_poly.entity_id
_entity_poly.type
_entity_poly.pdbx_seq_one_letter_code
_entity_poly.pdbx_strand_id
1 'polypeptide(L)'
;MQELSSDANGIAEAGITMYNTSPKYGNKKYGAVDSNGGSFVELEVDWSKAPDITGFMHCHLNNLNVIKTYTVFSMSDFIALAQLVENFTAPVHTLGMYVTTNRGTFAIKLTNKQAIIDFSDYIKNNIEYVDTFYFSKIKPNASKRQQSSGLLSLIKESNVGTGIELYESDSNFKNWKKLYLDENNDLKTANCN
;
A
#
# COMPACT_ATOMS: atom_id res chain seq x y z
N MET A 1 7.99 -2.60 11.22
CA MET A 1 8.21 -1.75 10.03
C MET A 1 9.68 -1.39 9.81
N GLN A 2 10.36 -0.70 10.74
CA GLN A 2 11.82 -0.47 10.61
C GLN A 2 12.60 -1.78 10.44
N GLU A 3 12.21 -2.83 11.17
CA GLU A 3 12.78 -4.18 11.02
C GLU A 3 12.46 -4.88 9.68
N LEU A 4 11.47 -4.43 8.90
CA LEU A 4 11.23 -5.00 7.57
C LEU A 4 12.21 -4.41 6.55
N SER A 5 12.57 -3.14 6.69
CA SER A 5 13.54 -2.49 5.81
C SER A 5 14.99 -2.95 6.04
N SER A 6 15.35 -3.33 7.27
CA SER A 6 16.70 -3.82 7.60
C SER A 6 16.93 -5.26 7.14
N ASP A 7 15.90 -6.10 7.20
CA ASP A 7 16.09 -7.56 7.17
C ASP A 7 16.04 -8.17 5.77
N ALA A 8 15.57 -7.44 4.77
CA ALA A 8 15.50 -7.91 3.39
C ALA A 8 16.86 -7.85 2.63
N ASN A 9 17.98 -7.80 3.36
CA ASN A 9 19.35 -7.76 2.86
C ASN A 9 19.63 -6.67 1.81
N GLY A 10 18.79 -5.63 1.72
CA GLY A 10 18.94 -4.55 0.76
C GLY A 10 18.56 -4.89 -0.69
N ILE A 11 17.95 -6.06 -0.95
CA ILE A 11 17.75 -6.58 -2.33
C ILE A 11 16.28 -6.75 -2.71
N ALA A 12 15.46 -7.39 -1.88
CA ALA A 12 14.06 -7.72 -2.18
C ALA A 12 13.08 -7.06 -1.19
N GLU A 13 11.77 -7.14 -1.41
CA GLU A 13 10.82 -6.67 -0.40
C GLU A 13 10.74 -7.64 0.77
N ALA A 14 10.25 -7.18 1.93
CA ALA A 14 9.81 -8.04 3.00
C ALA A 14 8.42 -7.61 3.45
N GLY A 15 7.64 -8.57 3.95
CA GLY A 15 6.26 -8.32 4.32
C GLY A 15 5.73 -9.26 5.38
N ILE A 16 4.60 -8.88 5.95
CA ILE A 16 3.95 -9.59 7.06
C ILE A 16 2.44 -9.34 7.07
N THR A 17 1.67 -10.39 7.29
CA THR A 17 0.21 -10.30 7.50
C THR A 17 -0.08 -9.88 8.94
N MET A 18 -1.12 -9.06 9.14
CA MET A 18 -1.54 -8.55 10.44
C MET A 18 -2.86 -9.20 10.90
N TYR A 19 -2.99 -9.41 12.21
CA TYR A 19 -4.15 -10.04 12.85
C TYR A 19 -4.62 -9.23 14.05
N ASN A 20 -5.93 -9.29 14.34
CA ASN A 20 -6.54 -8.76 15.56
C ASN A 20 -6.29 -9.64 16.79
N THR A 21 -5.94 -10.91 16.59
CA THR A 21 -5.67 -11.89 17.65
C THR A 21 -4.16 -12.10 17.88
N SER A 22 -3.79 -12.72 18.99
CA SER A 22 -2.38 -13.04 19.28
C SER A 22 -1.95 -14.34 18.59
N PRO A 23 -0.78 -14.38 17.91
CA PRO A 23 0.12 -13.25 17.66
C PRO A 23 -0.46 -12.27 16.64
N LYS A 24 -0.27 -10.96 16.89
CA LYS A 24 -0.79 -9.87 16.04
C LYS A 24 -0.18 -9.82 14.63
N TYR A 25 0.87 -10.60 14.41
CA TYR A 25 1.63 -10.63 13.18
C TYR A 25 1.92 -12.08 12.80
N GLY A 26 1.85 -12.35 11.49
CA GLY A 26 2.20 -13.64 10.93
C GLY A 26 3.71 -13.84 10.83
N ASN A 27 4.11 -14.87 10.09
CA ASN A 27 5.51 -15.09 9.77
C ASN A 27 5.98 -14.00 8.79
N LYS A 28 7.13 -13.40 9.08
CA LYS A 28 7.80 -12.49 8.15
C LYS A 28 8.19 -13.25 6.89
N LYS A 29 7.90 -12.68 5.72
CA LYS A 29 8.29 -13.22 4.41
C LYS A 29 9.30 -12.32 3.75
N TYR A 30 10.23 -12.94 3.05
CA TYR A 30 11.22 -12.27 2.22
C TYR A 30 10.88 -12.54 0.77
N GLY A 31 10.88 -11.47 0.01
CA GLY A 31 10.54 -11.45 -1.38
C GLY A 31 11.67 -11.88 -2.30
N ALA A 32 11.47 -11.61 -3.59
CA ALA A 32 12.48 -11.80 -4.62
C ALA A 32 12.52 -10.59 -5.58
N VAL A 33 13.42 -10.68 -6.55
CA VAL A 33 13.57 -9.71 -7.64
C VAL A 33 13.28 -10.42 -8.95
N ASP A 34 12.46 -9.81 -9.79
CA ASP A 34 12.15 -10.33 -11.13
C ASP A 34 13.25 -10.01 -12.15
N SER A 35 13.11 -10.55 -13.36
CA SER A 35 14.08 -10.34 -14.45
C SER A 35 14.20 -8.88 -14.92
N ASN A 36 13.25 -8.01 -14.56
CA ASN A 36 13.18 -6.59 -14.92
C ASN A 36 13.69 -5.68 -13.77
N GLY A 37 14.19 -6.28 -12.68
CA GLY A 37 14.66 -5.57 -11.49
C GLY A 37 13.52 -4.99 -10.64
N GLY A 38 12.29 -5.50 -10.78
CA GLY A 38 11.19 -5.26 -9.86
C GLY A 38 11.31 -6.14 -8.63
N SER A 39 11.12 -5.56 -7.44
CA SER A 39 11.05 -6.32 -6.19
C SER A 39 9.59 -6.66 -5.86
N PHE A 40 9.37 -7.84 -5.29
CA PHE A 40 8.04 -8.27 -4.85
C PHE A 40 8.15 -9.14 -3.60
N VAL A 41 7.08 -9.24 -2.82
CA VAL A 41 6.97 -10.19 -1.71
C VAL A 41 5.63 -10.92 -1.76
N GLU A 42 5.67 -12.24 -1.59
CA GLU A 42 4.47 -13.05 -1.39
C GLU A 42 4.22 -13.25 0.10
N LEU A 43 3.05 -12.80 0.55
CA LEU A 43 2.66 -12.89 1.95
C LEU A 43 2.10 -14.26 2.29
N GLU A 44 2.40 -14.71 3.51
CA GLU A 44 1.76 -15.90 4.07
C GLU A 44 0.49 -15.49 4.80
N VAL A 45 -0.63 -16.08 4.37
CA VAL A 45 -1.94 -15.84 4.95
C VAL A 45 -2.41 -17.11 5.64
N ASP A 46 -2.61 -17.03 6.95
CA ASP A 46 -3.25 -18.10 7.71
C ASP A 46 -4.77 -17.97 7.54
N TRP A 47 -5.30 -18.65 6.52
CA TRP A 47 -6.72 -18.62 6.19
C TRP A 47 -7.62 -19.19 7.30
N SER A 48 -7.07 -19.97 8.24
CA SER A 48 -7.83 -20.42 9.42
C SER A 48 -8.20 -19.25 10.35
N LYS A 49 -7.51 -18.11 10.22
CA LYS A 49 -7.74 -16.86 10.96
C LYS A 49 -8.37 -15.76 10.11
N ALA A 50 -9.03 -16.11 9.00
CA ALA A 50 -9.65 -15.14 8.10
C ALA A 50 -10.48 -14.04 8.81
N PRO A 51 -11.34 -14.35 9.80
CA PRO A 51 -12.08 -13.31 10.54
C PRO A 51 -11.22 -12.26 11.25
N ASP A 52 -9.98 -12.62 11.60
CA ASP A 52 -9.08 -11.80 12.41
C ASP A 52 -8.07 -11.01 11.57
N ILE A 53 -7.97 -11.26 10.26
CA ILE A 53 -6.96 -10.57 9.43
C ILE A 53 -7.34 -9.09 9.29
N THR A 54 -6.36 -8.23 9.57
CA THR A 54 -6.49 -6.77 9.54
C THR A 54 -5.76 -6.12 8.37
N GLY A 55 -5.07 -6.92 7.56
CA GLY A 55 -4.36 -6.49 6.37
C GLY A 55 -2.91 -6.92 6.41
N PHE A 56 -2.01 -6.11 5.86
CA PHE A 56 -0.59 -6.43 5.78
C PHE A 56 0.31 -5.20 5.85
N MET A 57 1.60 -5.46 6.05
CA MET A 57 2.63 -4.46 5.90
C MET A 57 3.78 -5.01 5.06
N HIS A 58 4.37 -4.17 4.22
CA HIS A 58 5.57 -4.51 3.46
C HIS A 58 6.53 -3.32 3.34
N CYS A 59 7.68 -3.54 2.73
CA CYS A 59 8.64 -2.48 2.43
C CYS A 59 9.00 -2.47 0.95
N HIS A 60 9.18 -1.27 0.39
CA HIS A 60 9.86 -1.14 -0.89
C HIS A 60 11.33 -0.88 -0.63
N LEU A 61 12.19 -1.77 -1.10
CA LEU A 61 13.63 -1.60 -1.00
C LEU A 61 14.19 -0.91 -2.24
N ASN A 62 15.28 -0.15 -2.02
CA ASN A 62 16.09 0.34 -3.12
C ASN A 62 17.08 -0.75 -3.51
N ASN A 63 16.89 -1.34 -4.69
CA ASN A 63 17.93 -2.17 -5.28
C ASN A 63 19.23 -1.33 -5.41
N LEU A 64 20.33 -1.86 -4.88
CA LEU A 64 21.63 -1.19 -4.78
C LEU A 64 22.18 -0.66 -6.12
N ASN A 65 21.69 -1.16 -7.25
CA ASN A 65 22.20 -0.82 -8.58
C ASN A 65 21.25 0.04 -9.43
N VAL A 66 19.96 0.17 -9.06
CA VAL A 66 19.00 1.04 -9.77
C VAL A 66 17.99 1.59 -8.75
N ILE A 67 17.95 2.92 -8.57
CA ILE A 67 16.97 3.58 -7.71
C ILE A 67 15.59 3.54 -8.39
N LYS A 68 14.84 2.45 -8.20
CA LYS A 68 13.41 2.34 -8.52
C LYS A 68 12.59 2.41 -7.22
N THR A 69 12.43 3.60 -6.66
CA THR A 69 11.69 3.77 -5.40
C THR A 69 10.23 4.17 -5.63
N TYR A 70 9.31 3.21 -5.61
CA TYR A 70 7.92 3.55 -5.36
C TYR A 70 7.77 3.89 -3.87
N THR A 71 7.25 5.07 -3.58
CA THR A 71 7.05 5.62 -2.24
C THR A 71 5.66 5.25 -1.71
N VAL A 72 4.75 4.93 -2.64
CA VAL A 72 3.35 4.56 -2.40
C VAL A 72 3.08 3.17 -2.97
N PHE A 73 1.91 2.62 -2.64
CA PHE A 73 1.43 1.29 -3.02
C PHE A 73 1.35 1.06 -4.54
N SER A 74 1.69 -0.16 -4.94
CA SER A 74 1.47 -0.70 -6.28
C SER A 74 0.00 -1.08 -6.50
N MET A 75 -0.40 -1.31 -7.75
CA MET A 75 -1.75 -1.79 -8.07
C MET A 75 -2.01 -3.20 -7.55
N SER A 76 -0.98 -4.04 -7.51
CA SER A 76 -1.04 -5.38 -6.91
C SER A 76 -1.36 -5.33 -5.42
N ASP A 77 -0.92 -4.30 -4.69
CA ASP A 77 -1.23 -4.14 -3.26
C ASP A 77 -2.73 -3.91 -3.04
N PHE A 78 -3.39 -3.12 -3.91
CA PHE A 78 -4.84 -2.92 -3.84
C PHE A 78 -5.61 -4.20 -4.16
N ILE A 79 -5.16 -4.96 -5.16
CA ILE A 79 -5.76 -6.27 -5.49
C ILE A 79 -5.60 -7.24 -4.31
N ALA A 80 -4.41 -7.29 -3.70
CA ALA A 80 -4.15 -8.13 -2.54
C ALA A 80 -5.04 -7.73 -1.34
N LEU A 81 -5.16 -6.42 -1.06
CA LEU A 81 -6.04 -5.94 0.00
C LEU A 81 -7.51 -6.27 -0.28
N ALA A 82 -7.97 -6.17 -1.53
CA ALA A 82 -9.34 -6.55 -1.88
C ALA A 82 -9.60 -8.06 -1.63
N GLN A 83 -8.68 -8.93 -2.08
CA GLN A 83 -8.79 -10.38 -1.83
C GLN A 83 -8.86 -10.69 -0.34
N LEU A 84 -8.10 -9.96 0.48
CA LEU A 84 -8.20 -10.04 1.92
C LEU A 84 -9.60 -9.61 2.39
N VAL A 85 -10.03 -8.39 2.06
CA VAL A 85 -11.29 -7.81 2.56
C VAL A 85 -12.54 -8.61 2.15
N GLU A 86 -12.56 -9.19 0.95
CA GLU A 86 -13.66 -10.04 0.47
C GLU A 86 -13.89 -11.27 1.35
N ASN A 87 -12.82 -11.81 1.94
CA ASN A 87 -12.88 -13.05 2.71
C ASN A 87 -13.05 -12.81 4.23
N PHE A 88 -13.02 -11.56 4.70
CA PHE A 88 -12.88 -11.24 6.14
C PHE A 88 -14.07 -10.51 6.75
N THR A 89 -14.39 -10.89 7.99
CA THR A 89 -15.45 -10.27 8.81
C THR A 89 -14.93 -9.16 9.74
N ALA A 90 -13.62 -8.91 9.79
CA ALA A 90 -13.02 -7.85 10.62
C ALA A 90 -13.69 -6.49 10.38
N PRO A 91 -13.89 -5.64 11.42
CA PRO A 91 -14.47 -4.31 11.25
C PRO A 91 -13.67 -3.45 10.26
N VAL A 92 -14.37 -2.64 9.45
CA VAL A 92 -13.70 -1.84 8.40
C VAL A 92 -12.59 -0.93 8.93
N HIS A 93 -12.80 -0.36 10.13
CA HIS A 93 -11.85 0.56 10.75
C HIS A 93 -10.55 -0.11 11.21
N THR A 94 -10.49 -1.45 11.26
CA THR A 94 -9.27 -2.21 11.56
C THR A 94 -8.52 -2.65 10.31
N LEU A 95 -9.08 -2.44 9.12
CA LEU A 95 -8.47 -2.86 7.86
C LEU A 95 -7.51 -1.78 7.32
N GLY A 96 -6.31 -2.20 6.96
CA GLY A 96 -5.35 -1.34 6.29
C GLY A 96 -4.14 -2.06 5.74
N MET A 97 -3.43 -1.38 4.84
CA MET A 97 -2.13 -1.83 4.35
C MET A 97 -1.09 -0.75 4.58
N TYR A 98 0.14 -1.14 4.89
CA TYR A 98 1.23 -0.24 5.22
C TYR A 98 2.45 -0.53 4.35
N VAL A 99 3.10 0.52 3.85
CA VAL A 99 4.37 0.40 3.12
C VAL A 99 5.41 1.33 3.74
N THR A 100 6.59 0.79 4.04
CA THR A 100 7.74 1.58 4.50
C THR A 100 8.80 1.63 3.41
N THR A 101 9.33 2.83 3.17
CA THR A 101 10.38 3.10 2.18
C THR A 101 11.43 4.02 2.81
N ASN A 102 12.55 4.24 2.13
CA ASN A 102 13.51 5.25 2.55
C ASN A 102 12.98 6.70 2.46
N ARG A 103 11.79 6.91 1.88
CA ARG A 103 11.13 8.22 1.71
C ARG A 103 9.99 8.46 2.69
N GLY A 104 9.70 7.49 3.56
CA GLY A 104 8.65 7.57 4.57
C GLY A 104 7.85 6.28 4.68
N THR A 105 6.90 6.28 5.62
CA THR A 105 5.91 5.22 5.77
C THR A 105 4.54 5.74 5.37
N PHE A 106 3.82 4.93 4.61
CA PHE A 106 2.47 5.21 4.15
C PHE A 106 1.50 4.14 4.62
N ALA A 107 0.23 4.52 4.77
CA ALA A 107 -0.85 3.61 5.08
C ALA A 107 -2.05 3.89 4.18
N ILE A 108 -2.72 2.84 3.73
CA ILE A 108 -4.12 2.92 3.32
C ILE A 108 -4.98 2.47 4.50
N LYS A 109 -5.94 3.30 4.87
CA LYS A 109 -7.02 2.94 5.78
C LYS A 109 -8.33 2.92 5.02
N LEU A 110 -9.18 1.94 5.33
CA LEU A 110 -10.50 1.83 4.75
C LEU A 110 -11.56 2.41 5.70
N THR A 111 -12.47 3.21 5.14
CA THR A 111 -13.72 3.60 5.81
C THR A 111 -14.94 2.92 5.19
N ASN A 112 -14.77 2.32 4.01
CA ASN A 112 -15.75 1.52 3.30
C ASN A 112 -15.09 0.26 2.71
N LYS A 113 -15.56 -0.94 3.06
CA LYS A 113 -15.05 -2.20 2.49
C LYS A 113 -15.33 -2.32 1.00
N GLN A 114 -16.49 -1.84 0.55
CA GLN A 114 -16.87 -1.95 -0.86
C GLN A 114 -15.94 -1.14 -1.76
N ALA A 115 -15.39 -0.03 -1.26
CA ALA A 115 -14.50 0.84 -2.03
C ALA A 115 -13.22 0.14 -2.50
N ILE A 116 -12.62 -0.73 -1.67
CA ILE A 116 -11.41 -1.46 -2.08
C ILE A 116 -11.74 -2.58 -3.08
N ILE A 117 -12.90 -3.21 -2.95
CA ILE A 117 -13.39 -4.24 -3.87
C ILE A 117 -13.65 -3.61 -5.24
N ASP A 118 -14.45 -2.54 -5.28
CA ASP A 118 -14.78 -1.84 -6.52
C ASP A 118 -13.52 -1.25 -7.18
N PHE A 119 -12.58 -0.71 -6.38
CA PHE A 119 -11.32 -0.19 -6.92
C PHE A 119 -10.42 -1.31 -7.47
N SER A 120 -10.38 -2.48 -6.82
CA SER A 120 -9.68 -3.64 -7.38
C SER A 120 -10.33 -4.10 -8.69
N ASP A 121 -11.65 -4.09 -8.80
CA ASP A 121 -12.35 -4.47 -10.02
C ASP A 121 -12.14 -3.43 -11.12
N TYR A 122 -12.11 -2.15 -10.77
CA TYR A 122 -11.71 -1.08 -11.69
C TYR A 122 -10.31 -1.33 -12.25
N ILE A 123 -9.33 -1.67 -11.40
CA ILE A 123 -7.96 -2.00 -11.83
C ILE A 123 -7.97 -3.17 -12.82
N LYS A 124 -8.60 -4.29 -12.44
CA LYS A 124 -8.66 -5.51 -13.27
C LYS A 124 -9.33 -5.26 -14.63
N ASN A 125 -10.41 -4.49 -14.65
CA ASN A 125 -11.19 -4.21 -15.86
C ASN A 125 -10.57 -3.14 -16.76
N ASN A 126 -9.62 -2.34 -16.25
CA ASN A 126 -9.00 -1.22 -16.96
C ASN A 126 -7.47 -1.30 -16.96
N ILE A 127 -6.90 -2.50 -16.95
CA ILE A 127 -5.47 -2.74 -16.71
C ILE A 127 -4.54 -1.91 -17.61
N GLU A 128 -4.82 -1.82 -18.91
CA GLU A 128 -3.98 -1.06 -19.86
C GLU A 128 -3.94 0.45 -19.52
N TYR A 129 -5.10 1.02 -19.20
CA TYR A 129 -5.21 2.42 -18.82
C TYR A 129 -4.55 2.67 -17.46
N VAL A 130 -4.83 1.82 -16.48
CA VAL A 130 -4.31 1.91 -15.12
C VAL A 130 -2.78 1.82 -15.13
N ASP A 131 -2.21 0.87 -15.87
CA ASP A 131 -0.76 0.72 -16.00
C ASP A 131 -0.15 1.94 -16.67
N THR A 132 -0.74 2.41 -17.77
CA THR A 132 -0.28 3.63 -18.46
C THR A 132 -0.32 4.85 -17.55
N PHE A 133 -1.38 5.01 -16.77
CA PHE A 133 -1.52 6.07 -15.78
C PHE A 133 -0.46 5.92 -14.68
N TYR A 134 -0.33 4.73 -14.10
CA TYR A 134 0.58 4.42 -13.01
C TYR A 134 2.03 4.71 -13.41
N PHE A 135 2.48 4.19 -14.55
CA PHE A 135 3.84 4.43 -15.04
C PHE A 135 4.10 5.87 -15.51
N SER A 136 3.07 6.62 -15.88
CA SER A 136 3.25 8.04 -16.28
C SER A 136 3.19 9.02 -15.12
N LYS A 137 2.39 8.75 -14.08
CA LYS A 137 2.15 9.67 -12.95
C LYS A 137 2.85 9.26 -11.66
N ILE A 138 3.10 7.97 -11.44
CA ILE A 138 3.71 7.42 -10.22
C ILE A 138 5.11 6.89 -10.56
N LYS A 139 5.94 7.70 -11.23
CA LYS A 139 7.28 7.26 -11.67
C LYS A 139 8.19 6.97 -10.46
N PRO A 140 9.01 5.89 -10.49
CA PRO A 140 9.92 5.56 -9.38
C PRO A 140 10.88 6.69 -8.97
N ASN A 141 11.30 7.52 -9.93
CA ASN A 141 12.20 8.64 -9.70
C ASN A 141 11.47 9.96 -9.38
N ALA A 142 10.15 10.01 -9.46
CA ALA A 142 9.38 11.20 -9.10
C ALA A 142 9.46 11.46 -7.58
N SER A 143 9.18 12.70 -7.19
CA SER A 143 9.12 13.07 -5.77
C SER A 143 8.00 12.34 -5.04
N LYS A 144 8.16 12.19 -3.72
CA LYS A 144 7.12 11.68 -2.81
C LYS A 144 5.76 12.37 -3.03
N ARG A 145 5.76 13.69 -3.19
CA ARG A 145 4.56 14.51 -3.46
C ARG A 145 3.91 14.10 -4.77
N GLN A 146 4.69 13.97 -5.85
CA GLN A 146 4.17 13.56 -7.17
C GLN A 146 3.58 12.15 -7.15
N GLN A 147 4.27 11.18 -6.52
CA GLN A 147 3.76 9.81 -6.44
C GLN A 147 2.48 9.72 -5.58
N SER A 148 2.42 10.45 -4.46
CA SER A 148 1.22 10.54 -3.61
C SER A 148 0.05 11.18 -4.34
N SER A 149 0.30 12.29 -5.05
CA SER A 149 -0.70 12.93 -5.92
C SER A 149 -1.18 11.99 -7.01
N GLY A 150 -0.27 11.30 -7.70
CA GLY A 150 -0.61 10.35 -8.76
C GLY A 150 -1.52 9.24 -8.25
N LEU A 151 -1.20 8.63 -7.10
CA LEU A 151 -2.05 7.59 -6.52
C LEU A 151 -3.44 8.12 -6.15
N LEU A 152 -3.51 9.27 -5.48
CA LEU A 152 -4.79 9.89 -5.12
C LEU A 152 -5.62 10.30 -6.34
N SER A 153 -4.97 10.76 -7.42
CA SER A 153 -5.63 11.07 -8.69
C SER A 153 -6.23 9.82 -9.31
N LEU A 154 -5.49 8.70 -9.35
CA LEU A 154 -6.02 7.44 -9.88
C LEU A 154 -7.24 6.94 -9.08
N ILE A 155 -7.16 7.00 -7.74
CA ILE A 155 -8.27 6.64 -6.86
C ILE A 155 -9.49 7.55 -7.14
N LYS A 156 -9.27 8.87 -7.28
CA LYS A 156 -10.33 9.84 -7.58
C LYS A 156 -10.94 9.60 -8.98
N GLU A 157 -10.12 9.39 -10.01
CA GLU A 157 -10.54 9.18 -11.40
C GLU A 157 -11.32 7.87 -11.59
N SER A 158 -11.06 6.86 -10.76
CA SER A 158 -11.84 5.62 -10.76
C SER A 158 -13.32 5.81 -10.41
N ASN A 159 -13.68 6.92 -9.73
CA ASN A 159 -15.00 7.20 -9.15
C ASN A 159 -15.55 6.15 -8.16
N VAL A 160 -14.78 5.10 -7.85
CA VAL A 160 -15.17 4.01 -6.94
C VAL A 160 -14.33 3.96 -5.66
N GLY A 161 -13.21 4.69 -5.62
CA GLY A 161 -12.29 4.72 -4.48
C GLY A 161 -12.75 5.52 -3.25
N THR A 162 -14.01 5.97 -3.20
CA THR A 162 -14.53 6.73 -2.06
C THR A 162 -14.56 5.87 -0.80
N GLY A 163 -13.65 6.15 0.13
CA GLY A 163 -13.45 5.38 1.36
C GLY A 163 -12.10 4.69 1.46
N ILE A 164 -11.23 4.88 0.46
CA ILE A 164 -9.81 4.55 0.50
C ILE A 164 -9.05 5.83 0.90
N GLU A 165 -8.41 5.82 2.06
CA GLU A 165 -7.72 6.99 2.60
C GLU A 165 -6.21 6.75 2.70
N LEU A 166 -5.41 7.68 2.14
CA LEU A 166 -3.96 7.63 2.20
C LEU A 166 -3.44 8.46 3.39
N TYR A 167 -2.53 7.87 4.14
CA TYR A 167 -1.84 8.52 5.24
C TYR A 167 -0.33 8.39 5.10
N GLU A 168 0.39 9.37 5.63
CA GLU A 168 1.84 9.40 5.74
C GLU A 168 2.25 9.57 7.20
N SER A 169 3.28 8.87 7.63
CA SER A 169 3.94 9.08 8.93
C SER A 169 5.39 9.53 8.78
N ASP A 170 5.87 10.19 9.83
CA ASP A 170 7.30 10.34 10.09
C ASP A 170 8.01 9.00 10.36
N SER A 171 9.33 9.06 10.46
CA SER A 171 10.20 7.90 10.70
C SER A 171 9.93 7.16 12.02
N ASN A 172 9.22 7.79 12.96
CA ASN A 172 8.91 7.24 14.28
C ASN A 172 7.50 6.65 14.37
N PHE A 173 6.71 6.64 13.29
CA PHE A 173 5.32 6.15 13.27
C PHE A 173 4.38 6.93 14.21
N LYS A 174 4.72 8.18 14.55
CA LYS A 174 3.98 8.99 15.55
C LYS A 174 3.12 10.07 14.92
N ASN A 175 3.61 10.70 13.85
CA ASN A 175 3.00 11.89 13.29
C ASN A 175 2.25 11.59 11.99
N TRP A 176 1.12 10.89 12.10
CA TRP A 176 0.30 10.53 10.96
C TRP A 176 -0.48 11.73 10.41
N LYS A 177 -0.42 11.90 9.09
CA LYS A 177 -1.16 12.93 8.34
C LYS A 177 -1.95 12.27 7.22
N LYS A 178 -3.22 12.63 7.12
CA LYS A 178 -4.04 12.28 5.95
C LYS A 178 -3.55 13.08 4.75
N LEU A 179 -3.31 12.40 3.64
CA LEU A 179 -3.01 13.00 2.35
C LEU A 179 -4.28 13.01 1.50
N TYR A 180 -4.61 14.15 0.89
CA TYR A 180 -5.79 14.27 0.04
C TYR A 180 -5.59 15.31 -1.06
N LEU A 181 -6.39 15.21 -2.13
CA LEU A 181 -6.48 16.23 -3.16
C LEU A 181 -7.63 17.17 -2.84
N ASP A 182 -7.41 18.48 -2.94
CA ASP A 182 -8.49 19.46 -2.86
C ASP A 182 -9.28 19.55 -4.18
N GLU A 183 -10.18 20.53 -4.27
CA GLU A 183 -11.01 20.80 -5.45
C GLU A 183 -10.17 21.15 -6.70
N ASN A 184 -8.97 21.70 -6.52
CA ASN A 184 -8.05 22.07 -7.59
C ASN A 184 -7.05 20.95 -7.94
N ASN A 185 -7.23 19.76 -7.36
CA ASN A 185 -6.30 18.64 -7.46
C ASN A 185 -4.92 18.92 -6.86
N ASP A 186 -4.82 19.86 -5.92
CA ASP A 186 -3.60 20.08 -5.17
C ASP A 186 -3.50 19.12 -3.98
N LEU A 187 -2.32 18.53 -3.79
CA LEU A 187 -2.06 17.72 -2.61
C LEU A 187 -2.01 18.59 -1.34
N LYS A 188 -2.92 18.29 -0.42
CA LYS A 188 -3.02 18.86 0.92
C LYS A 188 -2.81 17.77 1.98
N THR A 189 -2.60 18.22 3.20
CA THR A 189 -2.42 17.34 4.36
C THR A 189 -3.31 17.80 5.51
N ALA A 190 -3.82 16.85 6.29
CA ALA A 190 -4.53 17.10 7.53
C ALA A 190 -3.92 16.25 8.65
N ASN A 191 -3.68 16.85 9.81
CA ASN A 191 -3.21 16.09 10.97
C ASN A 191 -4.30 15.13 11.44
N CYS A 192 -3.90 13.92 11.86
CA CYS A 192 -4.79 13.02 12.56
C CYS A 192 -4.81 13.44 14.03
N ASN A 193 -5.98 13.87 14.53
CA ASN A 193 -6.20 14.07 15.97
C ASN A 193 -6.60 12.75 16.63
#